data_AF-A0A938KSK0-F1
#
_entry.id   AF-A0A938KSK0-F1
#
_cell.length_a   1.000
_cell.length_b   1.000
_cell.length_c   1.000
_cell.angle_alpha   90.00
_cell.angle_beta   90.00
_cell.angle_gamma   90.00
#
_symmetry.space_group_name_H-M   'P 1'
#
loop_
_entity.id
_entity.type
_entity.pdbx_description
1 polymer ?
#
loop_
_entity_poly.entity_id
_entity_poly.type
_entity_poly.pdbx_seq_one_letter_code
_entity_poly.pdbx_strand_id
1 'polypeptide(L)'
;MHRRILFLMFFAIKFCLFAQVELLSLEGTYQEKNLLVNNPPMADGFGFCISKVLVNGEILPAMIQTSHFEIDFTLFHLKKGAEVFVVLEHAPGCEPRFLNPIILLPNSTFDCTSITAQKDGLVKWTTTNEQAVLDFSVEQFKWGRWVEVGQVKGKGSKGPNNYQFQLTPHSGKNTVRVSQTDSSGKPRVSKSAGFNSQVTTVTFSPTKVHTNITFKAKGQAIKTKYEIYDAYGNLLKIGYSSSVDCRNIVNGVYFINYDNKTEKFIKTDE
;
A
#
# COMPACT_ATOMS: atom_id res chain seq x y z
N MET A 1 0.69 75.19 42.86
CA MET A 1 1.75 74.63 43.72
C MET A 1 1.42 73.16 43.94
N HIS A 2 2.34 72.26 43.58
CA HIS A 2 2.45 70.86 44.07
C HIS A 2 1.38 69.85 43.58
N ARG A 3 1.69 68.61 43.19
CA ARG A 3 2.95 67.86 43.03
C ARG A 3 2.59 66.55 42.32
N ARG A 4 3.50 66.06 41.48
CA ARG A 4 3.47 64.78 40.77
C ARG A 4 3.16 63.60 41.69
N ILE A 5 2.31 62.66 41.26
CA ILE A 5 2.42 61.24 41.61
C ILE A 5 2.13 60.41 40.35
N LEU A 6 3.20 59.85 39.80
CA LEU A 6 3.22 58.87 38.73
C LEU A 6 2.93 57.51 39.37
N PHE A 7 1.75 56.93 39.14
CA PHE A 7 1.42 55.59 39.62
C PHE A 7 1.68 54.59 38.48
N LEU A 8 2.86 53.96 38.52
CA LEU A 8 3.24 52.87 37.62
C LEU A 8 2.46 51.62 38.05
N MET A 9 1.36 51.32 37.35
CA MET A 9 0.61 50.07 37.52
C MET A 9 1.39 48.95 36.83
N PHE A 10 2.14 48.18 37.62
CA PHE A 10 2.81 46.96 37.16
C PHE A 10 1.74 45.86 36.99
N PHE A 11 1.26 45.68 35.76
CA PHE A 11 0.33 44.60 35.42
C PHE A 11 1.11 43.28 35.41
N ALA A 12 1.09 42.55 36.53
CA ALA A 12 1.63 41.21 36.62
C ALA A 12 0.77 40.25 35.79
N ILE A 13 1.12 40.08 34.51
CA ILE A 13 0.59 39.01 33.67
C ILE A 13 1.08 37.70 34.28
N LYS A 14 0.20 37.02 35.04
CA LYS A 14 0.41 35.62 35.41
C LYS A 14 0.35 34.81 34.12
N PHE A 15 1.52 34.52 33.55
CA PHE A 15 1.64 33.43 32.59
C PHE A 15 1.29 32.14 33.34
N CYS A 16 0.08 31.64 33.15
CA CYS A 16 -0.22 30.25 33.41
C CYS A 16 0.66 29.46 32.44
N LEU A 17 1.73 28.86 32.96
CA LEU A 17 2.43 27.77 32.28
C LEU A 17 1.43 26.63 32.22
N PHE A 18 0.66 26.56 31.13
CA PHE A 18 -0.08 25.35 30.80
C PHE A 18 0.96 24.25 30.59
N ALA A 19 0.86 23.17 31.36
CA ALA A 19 1.62 21.96 31.06
C ALA A 19 1.26 21.55 29.63
N GLN A 20 2.20 21.74 28.71
CA GLN A 20 2.03 21.35 27.32
C GLN A 20 2.17 19.83 27.28
N VAL A 21 1.12 19.15 26.81
CA VAL A 21 1.11 17.70 26.59
C VAL A 21 0.99 17.49 25.10
N GLU A 22 1.80 16.58 24.57
CA GLU A 22 1.76 16.16 23.18
C GLU A 22 1.00 14.83 23.04
N LEU A 23 0.37 14.62 21.89
CA LEU A 23 -0.43 13.45 21.59
C LEU A 23 0.18 12.69 20.42
N LEU A 24 0.43 11.40 20.63
CA LEU A 24 0.75 10.45 19.56
C LEU A 24 -0.37 9.42 19.47
N SER A 25 -1.03 9.33 18.32
CA SER A 25 -2.15 8.42 18.11
C SER A 25 -1.90 7.37 17.04
N LEU A 26 -2.56 6.22 17.17
CA LEU A 26 -2.58 5.15 16.18
C LEU A 26 -3.98 4.54 16.09
N GLU A 27 -4.47 4.34 14.88
CA GLU A 27 -5.75 3.69 14.60
C GLU A 27 -5.58 2.35 13.90
N GLY A 28 -6.56 1.47 14.05
CA GLY A 28 -6.66 0.22 13.29
C GLY A 28 -7.71 -0.73 13.85
N THR A 29 -7.49 -2.03 13.70
CA THR A 29 -8.41 -3.09 14.12
C THR A 29 -7.75 -4.07 15.06
N TYR A 30 -8.47 -4.54 16.07
CA TYR A 30 -7.93 -5.53 17.00
C TYR A 30 -7.78 -6.90 16.33
N GLN A 31 -6.56 -7.43 16.26
CA GLN A 31 -6.23 -8.71 15.64
C GLN A 31 -5.73 -9.75 16.66
N GLU A 32 -6.21 -9.69 17.92
CA GLU A 32 -5.83 -10.63 19.00
C GLU A 32 -4.33 -10.59 19.33
N LYS A 33 -3.69 -9.44 19.07
CA LYS A 33 -2.30 -9.15 19.36
C LYS A 33 -2.20 -7.83 20.09
N ASN A 34 -1.19 -7.71 20.92
CA ASN A 34 -0.95 -6.52 21.72
C ASN A 34 0.03 -5.57 21.03
N LEU A 35 -0.08 -4.28 21.38
CA LEU A 35 0.72 -3.21 20.80
C LEU A 35 1.89 -2.88 21.73
N LEU A 36 3.10 -2.92 21.19
CA LEU A 36 4.34 -2.60 21.89
C LEU A 36 4.66 -1.11 21.73
N VAL A 37 5.02 -0.48 22.84
CA VAL A 37 5.34 0.95 22.91
C VAL A 37 6.74 1.13 23.48
N ASN A 38 7.55 1.93 22.81
CA ASN A 38 8.77 2.49 23.36
C ASN A 38 8.43 3.82 24.05
N ASN A 39 8.80 3.89 25.32
CA ASN A 39 8.55 5.01 26.22
C ASN A 39 9.89 5.53 26.75
N PRO A 40 10.55 6.47 26.07
CA PRO A 40 11.89 6.89 26.44
C PRO A 40 11.92 7.54 27.84
N PRO A 41 13.05 7.42 28.58
CA PRO A 41 13.22 8.16 29.83
C PRO A 41 13.25 9.67 29.57
N MET A 42 12.82 10.46 30.55
CA MET A 42 12.87 11.91 30.45
C MET A 42 14.31 12.44 30.55
N ALA A 43 14.57 13.61 29.95
CA ALA A 43 15.91 14.22 29.90
C ALA A 43 16.47 14.60 31.28
N ASP A 44 15.61 14.84 32.26
CA ASP A 44 15.97 15.09 33.66
C ASP A 44 16.33 13.81 34.43
N GLY A 45 16.16 12.63 33.82
CA GLY A 45 16.42 11.32 34.41
C GLY A 45 15.32 10.82 35.35
N PHE A 46 14.21 11.56 35.50
CA PHE A 46 13.11 11.20 36.39
C PHE A 46 11.88 10.76 35.62
N GLY A 47 11.56 9.47 35.69
CA GLY A 47 10.36 8.90 35.07
C GLY A 47 10.48 8.74 33.56
N PHE A 48 9.34 8.62 32.91
CA PHE A 48 9.24 8.28 31.49
C PHE A 48 8.32 9.23 30.74
N CYS A 49 8.54 9.29 29.42
CA CYS A 49 7.89 10.19 28.48
C CYS A 49 6.36 10.22 28.57
N ILE A 50 5.75 9.04 28.63
CA ILE A 50 4.30 8.86 28.49
C ILE A 50 3.65 8.97 29.87
N SER A 51 2.69 9.90 29.97
CA SER A 51 1.90 10.15 31.18
C SER A 51 0.56 9.41 31.20
N LYS A 52 -0.03 9.13 30.03
CA LYS A 52 -1.30 8.43 29.91
C LYS A 52 -1.40 7.69 28.59
N VAL A 53 -2.06 6.52 28.62
CA VAL A 53 -2.45 5.77 27.42
C VAL A 53 -3.97 5.62 27.43
N LEU A 54 -4.60 5.99 26.32
CA LEU A 54 -6.03 5.79 26.08
C LEU A 54 -6.22 4.76 24.96
N VAL A 55 -7.16 3.85 25.13
CA VAL A 55 -7.65 2.94 24.08
C VAL A 55 -9.15 3.15 23.96
N ASN A 56 -9.60 3.61 22.80
CA ASN A 56 -11.02 3.97 22.55
C ASN A 56 -11.59 4.95 23.60
N GLY A 57 -10.73 5.82 24.15
CA GLY A 57 -11.09 6.80 25.19
C GLY A 57 -10.99 6.27 26.64
N GLU A 58 -10.75 4.98 26.85
CA GLU A 58 -10.57 4.38 28.16
C GLU A 58 -9.10 4.34 28.57
N ILE A 59 -8.80 4.63 29.85
CA ILE A 59 -7.43 4.62 30.36
C ILE A 59 -6.92 3.18 30.47
N LEU A 60 -5.70 2.92 29.97
CA LEU A 60 -5.03 1.64 30.14
C LEU A 60 -4.78 1.33 31.63
N PRO A 61 -5.39 0.27 32.19
CA PRO A 61 -5.22 -0.07 33.60
C PRO A 61 -3.93 -0.90 33.81
N ALA A 62 -2.78 -0.36 33.40
CA ALA A 62 -1.48 -1.03 33.50
C ALA A 62 -0.36 -0.05 33.87
N MET A 63 0.77 -0.59 34.35
CA MET A 63 1.95 0.20 34.64
C MET A 63 2.68 0.58 33.33
N ILE A 64 2.79 1.88 33.08
CA ILE A 64 3.44 2.43 31.88
C ILE A 64 4.80 3.09 32.18
N GLN A 65 5.20 3.15 33.45
CA GLN A 65 6.44 3.79 33.92
C GLN A 65 7.66 2.87 33.73
N THR A 66 7.89 2.47 32.48
CA THR A 66 9.00 1.62 32.03
C THR A 66 9.43 2.08 30.65
N SER A 67 10.67 1.75 30.25
CA SER A 67 11.21 2.14 28.93
C SER A 67 10.44 1.54 27.76
N HIS A 68 9.79 0.41 28.01
CA HIS A 68 8.96 -0.32 27.07
C HIS A 68 7.80 -0.93 27.81
N PHE A 69 6.62 -0.92 27.21
CA PHE A 69 5.45 -1.63 27.73
C PHE A 69 4.55 -2.11 26.60
N GLU A 70 3.58 -2.92 26.97
CA GLU A 70 2.61 -3.54 26.09
C GLU A 70 1.22 -3.02 26.43
N ILE A 71 0.47 -2.63 25.41
CA ILE A 71 -0.95 -2.32 25.50
C ILE A 71 -1.68 -3.64 25.28
N ASP A 72 -2.06 -4.27 26.41
CA ASP A 72 -2.89 -5.46 26.41
C ASP A 72 -4.35 -5.09 26.14
N PHE A 73 -4.79 -5.35 24.91
CA PHE A 73 -6.15 -5.03 24.48
C PHE A 73 -7.22 -5.93 25.13
N THR A 74 -6.83 -7.06 25.73
CA THR A 74 -7.79 -7.96 26.41
C THR A 74 -8.43 -7.29 27.62
N LEU A 75 -7.74 -6.30 28.21
CA LEU A 75 -8.22 -5.47 29.34
C LEU A 75 -9.43 -4.60 28.97
N PHE A 76 -9.67 -4.37 27.68
CA PHE A 76 -10.78 -3.55 27.16
C PHE A 76 -11.91 -4.40 26.55
N HIS A 77 -11.86 -5.73 26.74
CA HIS A 77 -12.88 -6.67 26.25
C HIS A 77 -13.20 -6.55 24.75
N LEU A 78 -12.21 -6.15 23.94
CA LEU A 78 -12.36 -5.98 22.50
C LEU A 78 -12.53 -7.33 21.82
N LYS A 79 -13.45 -7.39 20.85
CA LYS A 79 -13.60 -8.55 19.96
C LYS A 79 -12.66 -8.39 18.77
N LYS A 80 -12.16 -9.51 18.23
CA LYS A 80 -11.40 -9.50 16.97
C LYS A 80 -12.16 -8.72 15.89
N GLY A 81 -11.46 -7.81 15.22
CA GLY A 81 -11.99 -6.92 14.19
C GLY A 81 -12.63 -5.63 14.71
N ALA A 82 -12.72 -5.43 16.03
CA ALA A 82 -13.17 -4.16 16.60
C ALA A 82 -12.20 -3.03 16.25
N GLU A 83 -12.73 -1.83 16.03
CA GLU A 83 -11.93 -0.62 15.83
C GLU A 83 -11.15 -0.28 17.10
N VAL A 84 -9.92 0.15 16.91
CA VAL A 84 -8.97 0.52 17.95
C VAL A 84 -8.41 1.90 17.63
N PHE A 85 -8.52 2.80 18.59
CA PHE A 85 -7.89 4.11 18.58
C PHE A 85 -7.05 4.27 19.85
N VAL A 86 -5.72 4.24 19.69
CA VAL A 86 -4.76 4.40 20.77
C VAL A 86 -4.25 5.83 20.79
N VAL A 87 -4.19 6.45 21.97
CA VAL A 87 -3.58 7.77 22.18
C VAL A 87 -2.57 7.67 23.32
N LEU A 88 -1.34 8.11 23.05
CA LEU A 88 -0.30 8.33 24.05
C LEU A 88 -0.24 9.83 24.36
N GLU A 89 -0.55 10.20 25.60
CA GLU A 89 -0.23 11.52 26.14
C GLU A 89 1.21 11.50 26.66
N HIS A 90 2.05 12.42 26.17
CA HIS A 90 3.46 12.46 26.56
C HIS A 90 3.99 13.89 26.77
N ALA A 91 5.13 13.96 27.47
CA ALA A 91 5.84 15.21 27.71
C ALA A 91 6.35 15.84 26.40
N PRO A 92 6.43 17.18 26.33
CA PRO A 92 6.88 17.88 25.14
C PRO A 92 8.39 17.70 24.95
N GLY A 93 8.83 17.60 23.69
CA GLY A 93 10.25 17.38 23.36
C GLY A 93 10.73 15.95 23.63
N CYS A 94 9.81 15.01 23.76
CA CYS A 94 10.08 13.60 24.01
C CYS A 94 9.36 12.73 22.95
N GLU A 95 10.02 11.71 22.41
CA GLU A 95 9.54 10.95 21.23
C GLU A 95 9.19 9.48 21.55
N PRO A 96 7.97 9.18 22.04
CA PRO A 96 7.51 7.80 22.16
C PRO A 96 7.24 7.20 20.78
N ARG A 97 7.24 5.87 20.67
CA ARG A 97 7.03 5.17 19.39
C ARG A 97 6.23 3.89 19.55
N PHE A 98 5.34 3.62 18.59
CA PHE A 98 4.75 2.31 18.40
C PHE A 98 5.75 1.39 17.70
N LEU A 99 6.08 0.25 18.30
CA LEU A 99 7.11 -0.66 17.78
C LEU A 99 6.59 -1.68 16.78
N ASN A 100 5.30 -2.02 16.85
CA ASN A 100 4.67 -3.01 15.98
C ASN A 100 3.27 -2.56 15.48
N PRO A 101 3.10 -1.33 14.94
CA PRO A 101 1.78 -0.81 14.54
C PRO A 101 1.05 -1.70 13.52
N ILE A 102 1.81 -2.49 12.76
CA ILE A 102 1.32 -3.47 11.78
C ILE A 102 0.37 -4.53 12.37
N ILE A 103 0.40 -4.75 13.69
CA ILE A 103 -0.52 -5.69 14.37
C ILE A 103 -1.97 -5.22 14.37
N LEU A 104 -2.22 -3.93 14.15
CA LEU A 104 -3.57 -3.37 14.04
C LEU A 104 -4.11 -3.37 12.60
N LEU A 105 -3.27 -3.69 11.61
CA LEU A 105 -3.71 -3.77 10.23
C LEU A 105 -4.53 -5.04 9.98
N PRO A 106 -5.63 -4.95 9.21
CA PRO A 106 -6.49 -6.10 8.94
C PRO A 106 -5.76 -7.22 8.18
N ASN A 107 -6.12 -8.46 8.50
CA ASN A 107 -5.63 -9.65 7.80
C ASN A 107 -6.53 -10.00 6.60
N SER A 108 -5.95 -10.58 5.56
CA SER A 108 -6.69 -11.07 4.40
C SER A 108 -7.33 -12.41 4.74
N THR A 109 -8.66 -12.42 4.88
CA THR A 109 -9.42 -13.61 5.29
C THR A 109 -10.33 -14.17 4.20
N PHE A 110 -10.37 -13.55 3.02
CA PHE A 110 -11.30 -13.94 1.97
C PHE A 110 -11.12 -15.39 1.54
N ASP A 111 -12.23 -16.01 1.17
CA ASP A 111 -12.29 -17.29 0.47
C ASP A 111 -12.93 -17.06 -0.90
N CYS A 112 -12.18 -17.30 -1.98
CA CYS A 112 -12.69 -17.13 -3.34
C CYS A 112 -13.50 -18.36 -3.75
N THR A 113 -14.82 -18.22 -3.77
CA THR A 113 -15.74 -19.31 -4.11
C THR A 113 -15.84 -19.53 -5.62
N SER A 114 -15.76 -18.45 -6.41
CA SER A 114 -15.76 -18.53 -7.86
C SER A 114 -14.94 -17.41 -8.49
N ILE A 115 -14.33 -17.70 -9.64
CA ILE A 115 -13.67 -16.73 -10.50
C ILE A 115 -13.84 -17.15 -11.95
N THR A 116 -14.26 -16.20 -12.79
CA THR A 116 -14.48 -16.41 -14.22
C THR A 116 -13.91 -15.22 -14.98
N ALA A 117 -13.46 -15.48 -16.20
CA ALA A 117 -12.93 -14.46 -17.09
C ALA A 117 -13.45 -14.70 -18.51
N GLN A 118 -13.93 -13.63 -19.14
CA GLN A 118 -14.51 -13.67 -20.48
C GLN A 118 -13.51 -13.19 -21.53
N LYS A 119 -13.80 -13.50 -22.81
CA LYS A 119 -12.88 -13.25 -23.94
C LYS A 119 -12.57 -11.77 -24.17
N ASP A 120 -13.47 -10.90 -23.73
CA ASP A 120 -13.38 -9.44 -23.78
C ASP A 120 -12.59 -8.83 -22.60
N GLY A 121 -12.15 -9.64 -21.63
CA GLY A 121 -11.45 -9.18 -20.45
C GLY A 121 -12.36 -8.87 -19.25
N LEU A 122 -13.65 -9.19 -19.30
CA LEU A 122 -14.50 -9.06 -18.11
C LEU A 122 -14.20 -10.20 -17.13
N VAL A 123 -13.66 -9.85 -15.97
CA VAL A 123 -13.36 -10.77 -14.87
C VAL A 123 -14.43 -10.59 -13.80
N LYS A 124 -15.04 -11.69 -13.35
CA LYS A 124 -16.00 -11.70 -12.24
C LYS A 124 -15.57 -12.73 -11.22
N TRP A 125 -15.63 -12.34 -9.95
CA TRP A 125 -15.34 -13.25 -8.86
C TRP A 125 -16.28 -13.01 -7.68
N THR A 126 -16.45 -14.07 -6.91
CA THR A 126 -17.22 -14.08 -5.67
C THR A 126 -16.33 -14.55 -4.54
N THR A 127 -16.39 -13.83 -3.43
CA THR A 127 -15.69 -14.19 -2.19
C THR A 127 -16.67 -14.31 -1.04
N THR A 128 -16.21 -14.93 0.04
CA THR A 128 -16.87 -14.95 1.35
C THR A 128 -15.83 -14.69 2.44
N ASN A 129 -16.27 -14.54 3.70
CA ASN A 129 -15.39 -14.47 4.87
C ASN A 129 -14.41 -13.29 4.85
N GLU A 130 -14.78 -12.16 4.25
CA GLU A 130 -14.00 -10.92 4.39
C GLU A 130 -14.29 -10.30 5.76
N GLN A 131 -13.27 -10.15 6.60
CA GLN A 131 -13.43 -9.57 7.95
C GLN A 131 -13.17 -8.07 7.99
N ALA A 132 -12.56 -7.53 6.94
CA ALA A 132 -12.22 -6.11 6.81
C ALA A 132 -12.18 -5.72 5.34
N VAL A 133 -12.30 -4.41 5.10
CA VAL A 133 -12.16 -3.80 3.78
C VAL A 133 -10.69 -3.84 3.38
N LEU A 134 -10.35 -4.71 2.43
CA LEU A 134 -9.02 -4.81 1.83
C LEU A 134 -9.15 -4.77 0.30
N ASP A 135 -8.23 -4.10 -0.36
CA ASP A 135 -8.25 -4.01 -1.82
C ASP A 135 -7.79 -5.34 -2.44
N PHE A 136 -8.52 -5.79 -3.47
CA PHE A 136 -8.11 -6.89 -4.32
C PHE A 136 -7.20 -6.37 -5.42
N SER A 137 -5.99 -6.90 -5.51
CA SER A 137 -5.15 -6.79 -6.71
C SER A 137 -5.64 -7.77 -7.76
N VAL A 138 -5.98 -7.26 -8.94
CA VAL A 138 -6.30 -8.08 -10.12
C VAL A 138 -5.01 -8.28 -10.90
N GLU A 139 -4.63 -9.54 -11.10
CA GLU A 139 -3.33 -9.90 -11.65
C GLU A 139 -3.50 -10.72 -12.94
N GLN A 140 -2.73 -10.37 -13.96
CA GLN A 140 -2.66 -11.08 -15.23
C GLN A 140 -1.29 -11.75 -15.35
N PHE A 141 -1.25 -13.02 -15.69
CA PHE A 141 0.00 -13.75 -15.93
C PHE A 141 0.57 -13.38 -17.30
N LYS A 142 1.72 -12.71 -17.32
CA LYS A 142 2.46 -12.37 -18.54
C LYS A 142 3.94 -12.18 -18.24
N TRP A 143 4.78 -12.40 -19.25
CA TRP A 143 6.24 -12.23 -19.12
C TRP A 143 6.85 -13.05 -17.97
N GLY A 144 6.33 -14.27 -17.78
CA GLY A 144 6.80 -15.21 -16.76
C GLY A 144 6.37 -14.90 -15.32
N ARG A 145 5.55 -13.86 -15.10
CA ARG A 145 5.12 -13.44 -13.76
C ARG A 145 3.67 -12.97 -13.70
N TRP A 146 3.14 -12.86 -12.48
CA TRP A 146 1.87 -12.19 -12.24
C TRP A 146 2.10 -10.69 -12.21
N VAL A 147 1.41 -9.96 -13.09
CA VAL A 147 1.49 -8.51 -13.19
C VAL A 147 0.17 -7.92 -12.75
N GLU A 148 0.20 -6.99 -11.79
CA GLU A 148 -0.99 -6.25 -11.39
C GLU A 148 -1.49 -5.39 -12.57
N VAL A 149 -2.79 -5.53 -12.86
CA VAL A 149 -3.49 -4.80 -13.93
C VAL A 149 -4.55 -3.85 -13.39
N GLY A 150 -4.85 -3.92 -12.09
CA GLY A 150 -5.71 -2.96 -11.40
C GLY A 150 -6.08 -3.45 -10.01
N GLN A 151 -6.85 -2.62 -9.32
CA GLN A 151 -7.31 -2.91 -7.96
C GLN A 151 -8.82 -2.69 -7.85
N VAL A 152 -9.47 -3.47 -6.98
CA VAL A 152 -10.90 -3.33 -6.66
C VAL A 152 -11.08 -3.36 -5.15
N LYS A 153 -11.72 -2.33 -4.60
CA LYS A 153 -11.99 -2.22 -3.18
C LYS A 153 -12.87 -3.37 -2.70
N GLY A 154 -12.38 -4.13 -1.72
CA GLY A 154 -13.15 -5.18 -1.05
C GLY A 154 -14.33 -4.60 -0.27
N LYS A 155 -15.36 -5.41 -0.03
CA LYS A 155 -16.54 -5.01 0.73
C LYS A 155 -16.39 -5.29 2.21
N GLY A 156 -15.50 -6.20 2.60
CA GLY A 156 -15.23 -6.49 4.01
C GLY A 156 -16.37 -7.18 4.75
N SER A 157 -17.25 -7.89 4.03
CA SER A 157 -18.40 -8.58 4.64
C SER A 157 -18.19 -10.10 4.70
N LYS A 158 -18.69 -10.74 5.76
CA LYS A 158 -18.61 -12.20 5.93
C LYS A 158 -19.43 -12.97 4.89
N GLY A 159 -20.49 -12.35 4.37
CA GLY A 159 -21.38 -12.95 3.37
C GLY A 159 -20.76 -12.99 1.96
N PRO A 160 -21.53 -13.46 0.96
CA PRO A 160 -21.10 -13.46 -0.43
C PRO A 160 -20.88 -12.04 -0.97
N ASN A 161 -19.66 -11.75 -1.41
CA ASN A 161 -19.32 -10.48 -2.06
C ASN A 161 -19.00 -10.73 -3.54
N ASN A 162 -19.72 -10.05 -4.42
CA ASN A 162 -19.51 -10.11 -5.86
C ASN A 162 -18.76 -8.88 -6.35
N TYR A 163 -17.79 -9.12 -7.23
CA TYR A 163 -16.93 -8.11 -7.83
C TYR A 163 -16.79 -8.34 -9.33
N GLN A 164 -16.39 -7.28 -10.02
CA GLN A 164 -16.02 -7.34 -11.42
C GLN A 164 -14.91 -6.35 -11.74
N PHE A 165 -14.09 -6.69 -12.72
CA PHE A 165 -13.03 -5.83 -13.23
C PHE A 165 -12.90 -6.02 -14.74
N GLN A 166 -12.81 -4.91 -15.47
CA GLN A 166 -12.56 -4.91 -16.90
C GLN A 166 -11.06 -4.77 -17.14
N LEU A 167 -10.38 -5.89 -17.45
CA LEU A 167 -8.97 -5.84 -17.83
C LEU A 167 -8.82 -5.57 -19.33
N THR A 168 -7.62 -5.12 -19.74
CA THR A 168 -7.23 -5.06 -21.15
C THR A 168 -6.50 -6.34 -21.54
N PRO A 169 -7.12 -7.25 -22.32
CA PRO A 169 -6.50 -8.51 -22.66
C PRO A 169 -5.35 -8.31 -23.65
N HIS A 170 -4.32 -9.12 -23.52
CA HIS A 170 -3.29 -9.27 -24.56
C HIS A 170 -3.72 -10.34 -25.57
N SER A 171 -3.02 -10.49 -26.69
CA SER A 171 -3.33 -11.51 -27.69
C SER A 171 -3.19 -12.93 -27.13
N GLY A 172 -4.00 -13.86 -27.63
CA GLY A 172 -3.97 -15.27 -27.24
C GLY A 172 -4.44 -15.55 -25.81
N LYS A 173 -3.77 -16.50 -25.14
CA LYS A 173 -4.18 -17.04 -23.83
C LYS A 173 -3.86 -16.07 -22.71
N ASN A 174 -4.89 -15.55 -22.06
CA ASN A 174 -4.80 -14.74 -20.85
C ASN A 174 -5.12 -15.62 -19.63
N THR A 175 -4.36 -15.46 -18.56
CA THR A 175 -4.64 -16.12 -17.27
C THR A 175 -4.69 -15.05 -16.19
N VAL A 176 -5.72 -15.07 -15.37
CA VAL A 176 -6.02 -14.03 -14.39
C VAL A 176 -6.26 -14.66 -13.03
N ARG A 177 -5.88 -13.95 -11.96
CA ARG A 177 -6.27 -14.25 -10.59
C ARG A 177 -6.50 -12.95 -9.83
N VAL A 178 -7.08 -13.06 -8.64
CA VAL A 178 -7.15 -11.95 -7.69
C VAL A 178 -6.37 -12.30 -6.42
N SER A 179 -5.82 -11.29 -5.77
CA SER A 179 -5.06 -11.44 -4.53
C SER A 179 -5.40 -10.33 -3.55
N GLN A 180 -5.24 -10.60 -2.25
CA GLN A 180 -5.13 -9.56 -1.23
C GLN A 180 -3.81 -9.78 -0.49
N THR A 181 -3.07 -8.71 -0.28
CA THR A 181 -1.85 -8.74 0.54
C THR A 181 -2.17 -8.03 1.84
N ASP A 182 -1.99 -8.73 2.95
CA ASP A 182 -2.21 -8.17 4.28
C ASP A 182 -0.90 -7.72 4.94
N SER A 183 -1.01 -7.40 6.22
CA SER A 183 0.09 -6.96 7.08
C SER A 183 1.25 -7.97 7.21
N SER A 184 1.06 -9.23 6.81
CA SER A 184 2.15 -10.22 6.74
C SER A 184 3.04 -10.04 5.50
N GLY A 185 2.61 -9.26 4.51
CA GLY A 185 3.28 -9.11 3.22
C GLY A 185 3.13 -10.31 2.28
N LYS A 186 2.45 -11.39 2.72
CA LYS A 186 2.20 -12.56 1.88
C LYS A 186 0.86 -12.41 1.15
N PRO A 187 0.83 -12.48 -0.20
CA PRO A 187 -0.42 -12.41 -0.93
C PRO A 187 -1.23 -13.69 -0.74
N ARG A 188 -2.48 -13.55 -0.29
CA ARG A 188 -3.50 -14.60 -0.39
C ARG A 188 -4.10 -14.53 -1.79
N VAL A 189 -4.04 -15.62 -2.55
CA VAL A 189 -4.44 -15.65 -3.97
C VAL A 189 -5.67 -16.53 -4.20
N SER A 190 -6.48 -16.17 -5.20
CA SER A 190 -7.54 -17.03 -5.72
C SER A 190 -7.00 -18.15 -6.60
N LYS A 191 -7.89 -19.08 -7.01
CA LYS A 191 -7.67 -19.89 -8.21
C LYS A 191 -7.51 -18.99 -9.43
N SER A 192 -6.87 -19.49 -10.48
CA SER A 192 -6.75 -18.77 -11.74
C SER A 192 -7.90 -19.08 -12.70
N ALA A 193 -8.31 -18.06 -13.47
CA ALA A 193 -9.24 -18.18 -14.58
C ALA A 193 -8.51 -17.86 -15.89
N GLY A 194 -8.64 -18.75 -16.88
CA GLY A 194 -8.03 -18.60 -18.19
C GLY A 194 -9.06 -18.33 -19.29
N PHE A 195 -8.70 -17.49 -20.25
CA PHE A 195 -9.48 -17.28 -21.46
C PHE A 195 -8.59 -17.00 -22.67
N ASN A 196 -9.10 -17.21 -23.88
CA ASN A 196 -8.39 -16.86 -25.10
C ASN A 196 -9.02 -15.62 -25.72
N SER A 197 -8.26 -14.52 -25.82
CA SER A 197 -8.73 -13.28 -26.40
C SER A 197 -8.68 -13.33 -27.93
N GLN A 198 -9.47 -12.46 -28.58
CA GLN A 198 -9.41 -12.21 -30.02
C GLN A 198 -8.60 -10.96 -30.36
N VAL A 199 -7.86 -10.41 -29.38
CA VAL A 199 -6.99 -9.26 -29.62
C VAL A 199 -5.90 -9.67 -30.60
N THR A 200 -5.69 -8.82 -31.60
CA THR A 200 -4.67 -9.04 -32.62
C THR A 200 -3.28 -8.99 -32.00
N THR A 201 -2.44 -9.95 -32.36
CA THR A 201 -1.05 -9.99 -31.92
C THR A 201 -0.33 -8.71 -32.32
N VAL A 202 0.34 -8.12 -31.34
CA VAL A 202 1.17 -6.94 -31.53
C VAL A 202 2.56 -7.40 -31.93
N THR A 203 3.23 -6.62 -32.77
CA THR A 203 4.66 -6.71 -33.05
C THR A 203 5.31 -5.36 -32.83
N PHE A 204 6.61 -5.35 -32.52
CA PHE A 204 7.38 -4.11 -32.46
C PHE A 204 8.36 -4.00 -33.65
N SER A 205 8.71 -2.77 -34.01
CA SER A 205 9.75 -2.48 -34.99
C SER A 205 10.39 -1.11 -34.73
N PRO A 206 11.66 -0.90 -35.08
CA PRO A 206 12.63 -1.88 -35.61
C PRO A 206 13.29 -2.72 -34.50
N THR A 207 13.99 -3.81 -34.88
CA THR A 207 14.79 -4.63 -33.94
C THR A 207 16.21 -4.10 -33.74
N LYS A 208 16.73 -3.32 -34.68
CA LYS A 208 17.88 -2.42 -34.51
C LYS A 208 17.34 -1.00 -34.38
N VAL A 209 17.40 -0.45 -33.17
CA VAL A 209 16.74 0.79 -32.79
C VAL A 209 17.76 1.91 -32.71
N HIS A 210 17.46 3.04 -33.34
CA HIS A 210 18.23 4.28 -33.19
C HIS A 210 17.49 5.24 -32.27
N THR A 211 16.26 5.61 -32.65
CA THR A 211 15.48 6.63 -31.94
C THR A 211 14.27 6.03 -31.23
N ASN A 212 13.39 5.35 -31.96
CA ASN A 212 12.09 4.93 -31.42
C ASN A 212 11.75 3.49 -31.79
N ILE A 213 11.09 2.79 -30.86
CA ILE A 213 10.33 1.57 -31.13
C ILE A 213 8.88 1.95 -31.43
N THR A 214 8.24 1.25 -32.35
CA THR A 214 6.81 1.38 -32.67
C THR A 214 6.12 0.03 -32.57
N PHE A 215 4.94 0.01 -31.94
CA PHE A 215 4.10 -1.17 -31.82
C PHE A 215 3.01 -1.16 -32.90
N LYS A 216 2.86 -2.27 -33.61
CA LYS A 216 1.89 -2.41 -34.68
C LYS A 216 1.06 -3.68 -34.53
N ALA A 217 -0.21 -3.60 -34.92
CA ALA A 217 -1.08 -4.74 -35.13
C ALA A 217 -1.71 -4.60 -36.52
N LYS A 218 -1.62 -5.64 -37.36
CA LYS A 218 -2.10 -5.60 -38.75
C LYS A 218 -1.59 -4.36 -39.54
N GLY A 219 -0.35 -3.96 -39.30
CA GLY A 219 0.29 -2.81 -39.95
C GLY A 219 -0.07 -1.43 -39.36
N GLN A 220 -1.04 -1.33 -38.45
CA GLN A 220 -1.45 -0.08 -37.83
C GLN A 220 -0.80 0.12 -36.46
N ALA A 221 -0.45 1.35 -36.11
CA ALA A 221 0.09 1.68 -34.80
C ALA A 221 -0.94 1.41 -33.70
N ILE A 222 -0.54 0.71 -32.64
CA ILE A 222 -1.44 0.32 -31.54
C ILE A 222 -0.77 0.54 -30.19
N LYS A 223 -1.53 0.98 -29.18
CA LYS A 223 -1.01 1.13 -27.83
C LYS A 223 -0.93 -0.23 -27.13
N THR A 224 0.19 -0.50 -26.46
CA THR A 224 0.36 -1.69 -25.63
C THR A 224 1.16 -1.34 -24.37
N LYS A 225 0.98 -2.13 -23.32
CA LYS A 225 1.83 -2.03 -22.13
C LYS A 225 3.17 -2.64 -22.47
N TYR A 226 4.26 -1.98 -22.11
CA TYR A 226 5.61 -2.47 -22.35
C TYR A 226 6.52 -2.28 -21.15
N GLU A 227 7.55 -3.12 -21.05
CA GLU A 227 8.68 -2.98 -20.14
C GLU A 227 9.97 -3.23 -20.92
N ILE A 228 10.97 -2.38 -20.76
CA ILE A 228 12.30 -2.53 -21.37
C ILE A 228 13.30 -2.82 -20.27
N TYR A 229 14.08 -3.88 -20.49
CA TYR A 229 15.14 -4.33 -19.61
C TYR A 229 16.49 -4.29 -20.34
N ASP A 230 17.56 -4.01 -19.60
CA ASP A 230 18.92 -4.21 -20.10
C ASP A 230 19.31 -5.70 -20.13
N ALA A 231 20.53 -5.98 -20.59
CA ALA A 231 21.07 -7.35 -20.65
C ALA A 231 21.26 -8.01 -19.26
N TYR A 232 21.25 -7.23 -18.18
CA TYR A 232 21.42 -7.69 -16.81
C TYR A 232 20.07 -7.88 -16.09
N GLY A 233 18.95 -7.55 -16.74
CA GLY A 233 17.61 -7.66 -16.16
C GLY A 233 17.17 -6.44 -15.36
N ASN A 234 17.86 -5.30 -15.45
CA ASN A 234 17.42 -4.06 -14.82
C ASN A 234 16.31 -3.41 -15.63
N LEU A 235 15.22 -3.01 -14.98
CA LEU A 235 14.11 -2.29 -15.62
C LEU A 235 14.54 -0.86 -15.96
N LEU A 236 14.49 -0.51 -17.25
CA LEU A 236 14.87 0.82 -17.74
C LEU A 236 13.66 1.70 -18.03
N LYS A 237 12.63 1.13 -18.67
CA LYS A 237 11.40 1.86 -19.04
C LYS A 237 10.18 0.98 -18.91
N ILE A 238 9.07 1.58 -18.50
CA ILE A 238 7.74 0.98 -18.50
C ILE A 238 6.74 2.00 -19.02
N GLY A 239 5.69 1.56 -19.71
CA GLY A 239 4.65 2.48 -20.17
C GLY A 239 3.49 1.80 -20.87
N TYR A 240 2.52 2.61 -21.30
CA TYR A 240 1.42 2.21 -22.16
C TYR A 240 1.33 3.18 -23.35
N SER A 241 1.89 2.79 -24.49
CA SER A 241 2.03 3.66 -25.65
C SER A 241 2.12 2.85 -26.95
N SER A 242 1.95 3.51 -28.09
CA SER A 242 2.20 2.93 -29.42
C SER A 242 3.65 3.11 -29.88
N SER A 243 4.45 3.88 -29.14
CA SER A 243 5.87 4.08 -29.41
C SER A 243 6.65 4.30 -28.12
N VAL A 244 7.93 3.94 -28.14
CA VAL A 244 8.88 4.14 -27.05
C VAL A 244 10.08 4.91 -27.55
N ASP A 245 10.41 6.02 -26.88
CA ASP A 245 11.63 6.79 -27.13
C ASP A 245 12.84 6.10 -26.50
N CYS A 246 13.84 5.79 -27.31
CA CYS A 246 15.06 5.09 -26.95
C CYS A 246 16.32 5.98 -27.07
N ARG A 247 16.19 7.29 -27.33
CA ARG A 247 17.35 8.21 -27.45
C ARG A 247 18.18 8.30 -26.17
N ASN A 248 17.55 8.13 -25.01
CA ASN A 248 18.20 8.16 -23.70
C ASN A 248 18.72 6.79 -23.25
N ILE A 249 18.79 5.81 -24.16
CA ILE A 249 19.28 4.45 -23.88
C ILE A 249 20.61 4.28 -24.62
N VAL A 250 21.65 3.84 -23.93
CA VAL A 250 22.98 3.62 -24.51
C VAL A 250 23.00 2.42 -25.46
N ASN A 251 24.02 2.32 -26.30
CA ASN A 251 24.17 1.19 -27.22
C ASN A 251 24.32 -0.13 -26.47
N GLY A 252 23.65 -1.17 -26.97
CA GLY A 252 23.66 -2.46 -26.31
C GLY A 252 22.50 -3.37 -26.71
N VAL A 253 22.42 -4.50 -25.99
CA VAL A 253 21.36 -5.50 -26.13
C VAL A 253 20.33 -5.29 -25.04
N TYR A 254 19.06 -5.31 -25.44
CA TYR A 254 17.93 -5.06 -24.57
C TYR A 254 16.82 -6.09 -24.81
N PHE A 255 15.94 -6.22 -23.83
CA PHE A 255 14.75 -7.04 -23.90
C PHE A 255 13.51 -6.18 -23.72
N ILE A 256 12.49 -6.41 -24.53
CA ILE A 256 11.21 -5.72 -24.47
C ILE A 256 10.10 -6.72 -24.22
N ASN A 257 9.39 -6.51 -23.12
CA ASN A 257 8.13 -7.15 -22.80
C ASN A 257 7.02 -6.31 -23.41
N TYR A 258 6.11 -6.91 -24.15
CA TYR A 258 4.91 -6.26 -24.66
C TYR A 258 3.88 -7.34 -25.04
N ASP A 259 2.59 -6.97 -25.16
CA ASP A 259 1.52 -7.94 -25.45
C ASP A 259 1.61 -9.16 -24.50
N ASN A 260 1.90 -10.36 -25.02
CA ASN A 260 2.17 -11.58 -24.25
C ASN A 260 3.59 -12.14 -24.44
N LYS A 261 4.52 -11.35 -24.99
CA LYS A 261 5.85 -11.81 -25.40
C LYS A 261 6.96 -10.99 -24.75
N THR A 262 8.15 -11.59 -24.79
CA THR A 262 9.43 -10.96 -24.50
C THR A 262 10.32 -11.17 -25.70
N GLU A 263 10.86 -10.09 -26.25
CA GLU A 263 11.73 -10.15 -27.43
C GLU A 263 12.97 -9.29 -27.25
N LYS A 264 14.02 -9.58 -28.02
CA LYS A 264 15.30 -8.86 -27.98
C LYS A 264 15.33 -7.74 -29.03
N PHE A 265 15.92 -6.60 -28.69
CA PHE A 265 16.32 -5.58 -29.64
C PHE A 265 17.74 -5.07 -29.34
N ILE A 266 18.35 -4.40 -30.31
CA ILE A 266 19.69 -3.82 -30.20
C ILE A 266 19.54 -2.31 -30.35
N LYS A 267 20.11 -1.53 -29.44
CA LYS A 267 20.23 -0.08 -29.55
C LYS A 267 21.59 0.25 -30.18
N THR A 268 21.60 1.09 -31.22
CA THR A 268 22.81 1.68 -31.81
C THR A 268 22.60 3.18 -32.01
N ASP A 269 23.67 3.98 -32.00
CA ASP A 269 23.56 5.44 -32.11
C ASP A 269 23.40 5.91 -33.56
N GLU A 270 23.68 5.04 -34.52
CA GLU A 270 23.42 5.13 -35.97
C GLU A 270 23.65 3.74 -36.59
#